data_AF-A0A530BNW9-F1
#
_entry.id   AF-A0A530BNW9-F1
#
_cell.length_a   1.000
_cell.length_b   1.000
_cell.length_c   1.000
_cell.angle_alpha   90.00
_cell.angle_beta   90.00
_cell.angle_gamma   90.00
#
_symmetry.space_group_name_H-M   'P 1'
#
loop_
_entity.id
_entity.type
_entity.pdbx_description
1 polymer ?
#
loop_
_entity_poly.entity_id
_entity_poly.type
_entity_poly.pdbx_seq_one_letter_code
_entity_poly.pdbx_strand_id
1 'polypeptide(L)'
;AYYERYRFADVFASVSRAPKTLVDRIAEIPGVASVDTRIAKLVLLDIPGYLEPATGEVISLPEIQEASLNRLYMRVGRMPEPGRAEEVVVNEGFASSHGFQPGARFSALLNGRKRELTIVGIALSPEFIYAVGPGDIMPDDRRFGLIWMSEKALASAFDLDDAFSSVSLKLLRGASESEVIMRLDALLERYGGRAAYGRKDQTSHAWLNHELDMLNNMSRTLPPIFLLVSAFLVNLTLSRLVALEREQIGLMKALGYSNASIVTHYLKFVI
;
A
#
# COMPACT_ATOMS: atom_id res chain seq x y z
N ALA A 1 -1.50 -11.56 -9.47
CA ALA A 1 -2.27 -12.55 -8.70
C ALA A 1 -3.17 -11.92 -7.61
N TYR A 2 -2.64 -11.15 -6.64
CA TYR A 2 -3.46 -10.56 -5.57
C TYR A 2 -4.41 -9.44 -6.07
N TYR A 3 -3.91 -8.44 -6.81
CA TYR A 3 -4.73 -7.31 -7.30
C TYR A 3 -5.84 -7.68 -8.28
N GLU A 4 -5.62 -8.67 -9.15
CA GLU A 4 -6.66 -9.17 -10.07
C GLU A 4 -7.76 -9.91 -9.31
N ARG A 5 -7.40 -10.65 -8.25
CA ARG A 5 -8.34 -11.45 -7.46
C ARG A 5 -9.29 -10.58 -6.63
N TYR A 6 -8.84 -9.42 -6.15
CA TYR A 6 -9.65 -8.48 -5.36
C TYR A 6 -10.16 -7.27 -6.15
N ARG A 7 -10.05 -7.32 -7.49
CA ARG A 7 -10.57 -6.31 -8.42
C ARG A 7 -10.16 -4.89 -8.05
N PHE A 8 -8.85 -4.67 -7.92
CA PHE A 8 -8.33 -3.35 -7.57
C PHE A 8 -8.66 -2.32 -8.68
N ALA A 9 -9.15 -1.16 -8.27
CA ALA A 9 -9.53 -0.07 -9.19
C ALA A 9 -8.31 0.58 -9.86
N ASP A 10 -8.54 1.30 -10.96
CA ASP A 10 -7.53 1.97 -11.79
C ASP A 10 -7.53 3.49 -11.60
N VAL A 11 -8.70 4.10 -11.34
CA VAL A 11 -8.86 5.55 -11.10
C VAL A 11 -9.69 5.78 -9.85
N PHE A 12 -9.33 6.79 -9.07
CA PHE A 12 -9.99 7.16 -7.82
C PHE A 12 -10.30 8.65 -7.80
N ALA A 13 -11.42 9.03 -7.20
CA ALA A 13 -11.76 10.42 -6.95
C ALA A 13 -12.53 10.56 -5.63
N SER A 14 -12.42 11.73 -5.01
CA SER A 14 -13.16 12.07 -3.79
C SER A 14 -13.97 13.34 -4.01
N VAL A 15 -15.15 13.39 -3.40
CA VAL A 15 -16.09 14.51 -3.50
C VAL A 15 -16.66 14.84 -2.12
N SER A 16 -17.13 16.07 -1.93
CA SER A 16 -17.80 16.41 -0.68
C SER A 16 -19.12 15.64 -0.53
N ARG A 17 -19.97 15.69 -1.57
CA ARG A 17 -21.26 14.99 -1.69
C ARG A 17 -21.70 14.96 -3.15
N ALA A 18 -21.77 13.78 -3.76
CA ALA A 18 -22.37 13.59 -5.09
C ALA A 18 -23.55 12.61 -5.03
N PRO A 19 -24.64 12.83 -5.77
CA PRO A 19 -25.79 11.94 -5.76
C PRO A 19 -25.48 10.63 -6.48
N LYS A 20 -26.05 9.51 -5.99
CA LYS A 20 -25.91 8.19 -6.63
C LYS A 20 -26.44 8.13 -8.07
N THR A 21 -27.35 9.04 -8.44
CA THR A 21 -27.81 9.18 -9.85
C THR A 21 -26.70 9.51 -10.83
N LEU A 22 -25.54 9.98 -10.34
CA LEU A 22 -24.36 10.22 -11.17
C LEU A 22 -23.62 8.93 -11.55
N VAL A 23 -23.85 7.81 -10.85
CA VAL A 23 -23.17 6.53 -11.11
C VAL A 23 -23.35 6.07 -12.55
N ASP A 24 -24.58 6.13 -13.07
CA ASP A 24 -24.88 5.72 -14.45
C ASP A 24 -24.14 6.60 -15.46
N ARG A 25 -24.13 7.92 -15.22
CA ARG A 25 -23.39 8.88 -16.06
C ARG A 25 -21.88 8.69 -16.01
N ILE A 26 -21.34 8.26 -14.87
CA ILE A 26 -19.92 7.92 -14.74
C ILE A 26 -19.62 6.61 -15.48
N ALA A 27 -20.52 5.64 -15.44
CA ALA A 27 -20.38 4.38 -16.17
C ALA A 27 -20.43 4.58 -17.70
N GLU A 28 -21.12 5.61 -18.18
CA GLU A 28 -21.17 6.00 -19.59
C GLU A 28 -19.87 6.64 -20.12
N ILE A 29 -18.91 6.98 -19.25
CA ILE A 29 -17.63 7.54 -19.69
C ILE A 29 -16.90 6.49 -20.57
N PRO A 30 -16.51 6.84 -21.82
CA PRO A 30 -15.78 5.93 -22.68
C PRO A 30 -14.50 5.42 -22.01
N GLY A 31 -14.34 4.10 -21.97
CA GLY A 31 -13.18 3.46 -21.33
C GLY A 31 -13.41 3.02 -19.89
N VAL A 32 -14.54 3.34 -19.26
CA VAL A 32 -14.92 2.81 -17.95
C VAL A 32 -15.54 1.42 -18.09
N ALA A 33 -15.04 0.45 -17.31
CA ALA A 33 -15.52 -0.92 -17.27
C ALA A 33 -16.48 -1.17 -16.09
N SER A 34 -16.22 -0.55 -14.95
CA SER A 34 -17.09 -0.62 -13.77
C SER A 34 -16.88 0.57 -12.85
N VAL A 35 -17.94 0.93 -12.12
CA VAL A 35 -17.97 2.06 -11.17
C VAL A 35 -18.34 1.52 -9.79
N ASP A 36 -17.59 1.92 -8.78
CA ASP A 36 -17.87 1.62 -7.38
C ASP A 36 -17.91 2.93 -6.59
N THR A 37 -19.03 3.22 -5.92
CA THR A 37 -19.20 4.43 -5.11
C THR A 37 -19.42 4.09 -3.66
N ARG A 38 -18.90 4.95 -2.79
CA ARG A 38 -18.88 4.73 -1.35
C ARG A 38 -18.77 6.03 -0.58
N ILE A 39 -19.05 5.93 0.71
CA ILE A 39 -18.80 6.97 1.68
C ILE A 39 -17.44 6.67 2.30
N ALA A 40 -16.49 7.59 2.10
CA ALA A 40 -15.21 7.62 2.76
C ALA A 40 -15.02 8.97 3.45
N LYS A 41 -14.78 8.97 4.77
CA LYS A 41 -14.59 10.18 5.58
C LYS A 41 -13.53 9.95 6.65
N LEU A 42 -12.77 11.01 6.94
CA LEU A 42 -11.85 11.03 8.07
C LEU A 42 -12.61 11.32 9.37
N VAL A 43 -12.24 10.61 10.42
CA VAL A 43 -12.84 10.68 11.75
C VAL A 43 -11.76 10.67 12.82
N LEU A 44 -12.07 11.20 14.00
CA LEU A 44 -11.22 11.04 15.16
C LEU A 44 -11.62 9.77 15.91
N LEU A 45 -10.62 9.01 16.33
CA LEU A 45 -10.75 7.78 17.09
C LEU A 45 -10.32 8.06 18.53
N ASP A 46 -11.13 7.58 19.46
CA ASP A 46 -10.88 7.60 20.89
C ASP A 46 -10.70 6.15 21.35
N ILE A 47 -9.44 5.79 21.53
CA ILE A 47 -8.99 4.44 21.82
C ILE A 47 -8.72 4.31 23.33
N PRO A 48 -9.36 3.35 24.02
CA PRO A 48 -9.12 3.15 25.45
C PRO A 48 -7.64 2.94 25.77
N GLY A 49 -7.11 3.74 26.70
CA GLY A 49 -5.71 3.62 27.14
C GLY A 49 -4.69 4.31 26.24
N TYR A 50 -5.13 5.03 25.21
CA TYR A 50 -4.26 5.80 24.32
C TYR A 50 -4.54 7.30 24.45
N LEU A 51 -3.51 8.07 24.83
CA LEU A 51 -3.65 9.51 25.16
C LEU A 51 -3.72 10.40 23.92
N GLU A 52 -3.09 9.99 22.82
CA GLU A 52 -3.10 10.75 21.56
C GLU A 52 -4.32 10.31 20.74
N PRO A 53 -5.19 11.23 20.28
CA PRO A 53 -6.30 10.85 19.42
C PRO A 53 -5.74 10.29 18.10
N ALA A 54 -6.15 9.07 17.75
CA ALA A 54 -5.84 8.49 16.46
C ALA A 54 -6.82 9.02 15.41
N THR A 55 -6.40 9.06 14.16
CA THR A 55 -7.28 9.37 13.02
C THR A 55 -7.74 8.06 12.40
N GLY A 56 -9.00 8.01 11.97
CA GLY A 56 -9.54 6.90 11.21
C GLY A 56 -10.06 7.37 9.87
N GLU A 57 -10.02 6.50 8.86
CA GLU A 57 -10.85 6.66 7.68
C GLU A 57 -11.96 5.61 7.73
N VAL A 58 -13.20 6.07 7.83
CA VAL A 58 -14.39 5.23 7.77
C VAL A 58 -14.83 5.07 6.33
N ILE A 59 -15.05 3.81 5.91
CA ILE A 59 -15.37 3.43 4.54
C ILE A 59 -16.64 2.59 4.56
N SER A 60 -17.63 2.95 3.73
CA SER A 60 -18.87 2.20 3.64
C SER A 60 -18.69 0.87 2.91
N LEU A 61 -19.32 -0.18 3.43
CA LEU A 61 -19.55 -1.44 2.75
C LEU A 61 -20.99 -1.50 2.23
N PRO A 62 -21.21 -1.96 0.99
CA PRO A 62 -22.55 -2.19 0.45
C PRO A 62 -23.30 -3.24 1.28
N GLU A 63 -24.60 -3.02 1.53
CA GLU A 63 -25.41 -3.89 2.42
C GLU A 63 -25.87 -5.21 1.78
N ILE A 64 -26.13 -5.21 0.47
CA ILE A 64 -26.83 -6.32 -0.22
C ILE A 64 -25.93 -7.07 -1.19
N GLN A 65 -25.00 -6.38 -1.84
CA GLN A 65 -24.09 -6.97 -2.82
C GLN A 65 -22.65 -6.87 -2.31
N GLU A 66 -21.81 -7.85 -2.67
CA GLU A 66 -20.37 -7.69 -2.47
C GLU A 66 -19.85 -6.49 -3.26
N ALA A 67 -18.90 -5.75 -2.68
CA ALA A 67 -18.24 -4.66 -3.37
C ALA A 67 -17.72 -5.12 -4.75
N SER A 68 -18.03 -4.30 -5.76
CA SER A 68 -17.73 -4.63 -7.15
C SER A 68 -16.22 -4.55 -7.42
N LEU A 69 -15.56 -3.63 -6.72
CA LEU A 69 -14.14 -3.38 -6.70
C LEU A 69 -13.61 -3.45 -5.26
N ASN A 70 -12.29 -3.60 -5.13
CA ASN A 70 -11.58 -3.43 -3.85
C ASN A 70 -12.10 -4.30 -2.69
N ARG A 71 -12.35 -5.58 -2.98
CA ARG A 71 -12.94 -6.50 -2.00
C ARG A 71 -12.02 -6.71 -0.81
N LEU A 72 -12.62 -6.72 0.38
CA LEU A 72 -11.90 -7.05 1.62
C LEU A 72 -11.58 -8.54 1.68
N TYR A 73 -10.36 -8.83 2.09
CA TYR A 73 -9.95 -10.16 2.51
C TYR A 73 -10.12 -10.28 4.03
N MET A 74 -11.14 -11.02 4.47
CA MET A 74 -11.37 -11.27 5.89
C MET A 74 -10.30 -12.21 6.44
N ARG A 75 -9.54 -11.77 7.44
CA ARG A 75 -8.61 -12.64 8.16
C ARG A 75 -9.30 -13.34 9.33
N VAL A 76 -10.08 -12.59 10.12
CA VAL A 76 -10.77 -13.10 11.31
C VAL A 76 -12.15 -12.45 11.43
N GLY A 77 -13.11 -13.18 11.96
CA GLY A 77 -14.46 -12.67 12.27
C GLY A 77 -15.36 -12.63 11.04
N ARG A 78 -16.25 -11.64 10.99
CA ARG A 78 -17.28 -11.50 9.95
C ARG A 78 -17.42 -10.07 9.48
N MET A 79 -18.14 -9.89 8.38
CA MET A 79 -18.62 -8.58 7.94
C MET A 79 -19.65 -8.00 8.94
N PRO A 80 -19.82 -6.66 8.99
CA PRO A 80 -20.89 -6.04 9.76
C PRO A 80 -22.26 -6.52 9.26
N GLU A 81 -23.18 -6.80 10.19
CA GLU A 81 -24.54 -7.19 9.84
C GLU A 81 -25.34 -5.98 9.33
N PRO A 82 -26.19 -6.15 8.29
CA PRO A 82 -27.09 -5.10 7.84
C PRO A 82 -27.97 -4.58 8.99
N GLY A 83 -28.05 -3.26 9.16
CA GLY A 83 -28.82 -2.63 10.23
C GLY A 83 -28.11 -2.51 11.59
N ARG A 84 -26.93 -3.13 11.76
CA ARG A 84 -26.06 -2.90 12.93
C ARG A 84 -25.11 -1.74 12.65
N ALA A 85 -25.42 -0.56 13.19
CA ALA A 85 -24.68 0.67 12.91
C ALA A 85 -23.39 0.80 13.74
N GLU A 86 -23.27 0.02 14.81
CA GLU A 86 -22.15 -0.04 15.73
C GLU A 86 -21.08 -1.05 15.31
N GLU A 87 -21.42 -1.99 14.42
CA GLU A 87 -20.50 -3.06 14.02
C GLU A 87 -19.52 -2.58 12.95
N VAL A 88 -18.25 -2.89 13.17
CA VAL A 88 -17.17 -2.47 12.27
C VAL A 88 -16.19 -3.60 11.98
N VAL A 89 -15.61 -3.55 10.79
CA VAL A 89 -14.40 -4.31 10.46
C VAL A 89 -13.23 -3.33 10.44
N VAL A 90 -12.09 -3.71 11.00
CA VAL A 90 -10.90 -2.86 11.03
C VAL A 90 -9.76 -3.47 10.23
N ASN A 91 -8.81 -2.64 9.79
CA ASN A 91 -7.60 -3.18 9.17
C ASN A 91 -6.73 -3.90 10.20
N GLU A 92 -6.00 -4.90 9.72
CA GLU A 92 -5.12 -5.72 10.52
C GLU A 92 -4.01 -4.96 11.25
N GLY A 93 -3.37 -3.99 10.59
CA GLY A 93 -2.30 -3.18 11.19
C GLY A 93 -2.79 -2.44 12.43
N PHE A 94 -3.95 -1.79 12.30
CA PHE A 94 -4.60 -1.07 13.41
C PHE A 94 -5.04 -2.01 14.53
N ALA A 95 -5.64 -3.16 14.19
CA ALA A 95 -6.03 -4.15 15.19
C ALA A 95 -4.82 -4.68 15.96
N SER A 96 -3.74 -5.04 15.25
CA SER A 96 -2.54 -5.61 15.86
C SER A 96 -1.81 -4.59 16.74
N SER A 97 -1.74 -3.33 16.29
CA SER A 97 -1.07 -2.24 17.02
C SER A 97 -1.73 -1.90 18.35
N HIS A 98 -3.05 -2.10 18.46
CA HIS A 98 -3.83 -1.84 19.68
C HIS A 98 -4.24 -3.12 20.42
N GLY A 99 -3.81 -4.30 19.96
CA GLY A 99 -4.18 -5.59 20.56
C GLY A 99 -5.68 -5.90 20.45
N PHE A 100 -6.38 -5.33 19.48
CA PHE A 100 -7.79 -5.55 19.28
C PHE A 100 -8.09 -6.95 18.71
N GLN A 101 -9.20 -7.51 19.18
CA GLN A 101 -9.79 -8.75 18.71
C GLN A 101 -11.27 -8.51 18.43
N PRO A 102 -11.93 -9.37 17.62
CA PRO A 102 -13.38 -9.31 17.50
C PRO A 102 -14.07 -9.34 18.89
N GLY A 103 -14.99 -8.41 19.11
CA GLY A 103 -15.63 -8.11 20.40
C GLY A 103 -15.07 -6.88 21.11
N ALA A 104 -13.86 -6.43 20.76
CA ALA A 104 -13.28 -5.21 21.30
C ALA A 104 -14.07 -3.96 20.88
N ARG A 105 -13.99 -2.91 21.71
CA ARG A 105 -14.71 -1.66 21.49
C ARG A 105 -13.79 -0.45 21.56
N PHE A 106 -14.10 0.54 20.75
CA PHE A 106 -13.47 1.86 20.76
C PHE A 106 -14.52 2.90 20.36
N SER A 107 -14.23 4.19 20.57
CA SER A 107 -15.14 5.26 20.18
C SER A 107 -14.63 5.97 18.92
N ALA A 108 -15.54 6.42 18.08
CA ALA A 108 -15.23 7.31 16.96
C ALA A 108 -16.13 8.55 17.00
N LEU A 109 -15.58 9.68 16.57
CA LEU A 109 -16.30 10.93 16.42
C LEU A 109 -16.85 11.02 14.99
N LEU A 110 -18.09 10.59 14.80
CA LEU A 110 -18.78 10.60 13.51
C LEU A 110 -19.61 11.88 13.40
N ASN A 111 -19.23 12.78 12.49
CA ASN A 111 -19.91 14.07 12.28
C ASN A 111 -20.12 14.87 13.60
N GLY A 112 -19.09 14.91 14.44
CA GLY A 112 -19.12 15.60 15.74
C GLY A 112 -19.82 14.84 16.87
N ARG A 113 -20.40 13.66 16.61
CA ARG A 113 -21.04 12.83 17.64
C ARG A 113 -20.17 11.63 17.98
N LYS A 114 -19.90 11.45 19.28
CA LYS A 114 -19.15 10.28 19.77
C LYS A 114 -20.04 9.04 19.72
N ARG A 115 -19.56 7.99 19.06
CA ARG A 115 -20.25 6.70 18.94
C ARG A 115 -19.30 5.57 19.31
N GLU A 116 -19.78 4.66 20.16
CA GLU A 116 -19.05 3.43 20.48
C GLU A 116 -19.23 2.43 19.33
N LEU A 117 -18.12 1.85 18.89
CA LEU A 117 -18.02 0.90 17.80
C LEU A 117 -17.53 -0.43 18.35
N THR A 118 -18.09 -1.52 17.83
CA THR A 118 -17.72 -2.90 18.19
C THR A 118 -17.06 -3.57 16.99
N ILE A 119 -15.84 -4.06 17.18
CA ILE A 119 -15.09 -4.76 16.14
C ILE A 119 -15.70 -6.15 15.98
N VAL A 120 -16.21 -6.49 14.79
CA VAL A 120 -16.75 -7.82 14.47
C VAL A 120 -15.87 -8.62 13.51
N GLY A 121 -14.88 -7.97 12.91
CA GLY A 121 -13.91 -8.62 12.05
C GLY A 121 -12.65 -7.80 11.82
N ILE A 122 -11.63 -8.49 11.31
CA ILE A 122 -10.34 -7.92 10.93
C ILE A 122 -10.07 -8.33 9.48
N ALA A 123 -9.72 -7.35 8.65
CA ALA A 123 -9.55 -7.56 7.22
C ALA A 123 -8.30 -6.87 6.66
N LEU A 124 -7.94 -7.27 5.45
CA LEU A 124 -6.97 -6.61 4.59
C LEU A 124 -7.70 -6.06 3.37
N SER A 125 -7.35 -4.84 2.94
CA SER A 125 -7.85 -4.25 1.68
C SER A 125 -6.70 -4.10 0.69
N PRO A 126 -6.89 -4.44 -0.60
CA PRO A 126 -5.89 -4.19 -1.64
C PRO A 126 -5.60 -2.70 -1.85
N GLU A 127 -6.48 -1.82 -1.41
CA GLU A 127 -6.32 -0.37 -1.53
C GLU A 127 -5.42 0.22 -0.47
N PHE A 128 -5.28 -0.46 0.66
CA PHE A 128 -4.60 0.07 1.82
C PHE A 128 -3.57 -0.90 2.33
N ILE A 129 -2.55 -1.11 1.50
CA ILE A 129 -1.36 -1.86 1.90
C ILE A 129 -0.54 -1.03 2.90
N TYR A 130 -0.65 0.31 2.83
CA TYR A 130 -0.04 1.24 3.77
C TYR A 130 -1.07 2.27 4.25
N ALA A 131 -1.37 2.25 5.54
CA ALA A 131 -2.28 3.18 6.19
C ALA A 131 -1.52 4.48 6.54
N VAL A 132 -1.49 5.44 5.60
CA VAL A 132 -0.85 6.75 5.81
C VAL A 132 -1.92 7.79 6.11
N GLY A 133 -1.85 8.41 7.29
CA GLY A 133 -2.76 9.47 7.68
C GLY A 133 -2.55 10.75 6.86
N PRO A 134 -3.56 11.64 6.77
CA PRO A 134 -3.41 12.92 6.09
C PRO A 134 -2.29 13.77 6.72
N GLY A 135 -1.23 14.03 5.95
CA GLY A 135 -0.06 14.81 6.40
C GLY A 135 1.07 13.98 7.00
N ASP A 136 0.88 12.67 7.18
CA ASP A 136 1.94 11.77 7.62
C ASP A 136 2.87 11.40 6.46
N ILE A 137 4.17 11.38 6.75
CA ILE A 137 5.21 10.99 5.79
C ILE A 137 5.46 9.48 5.85
N MET A 138 5.07 8.80 6.92
CA MET A 138 5.28 7.36 7.09
C MET A 138 4.01 6.69 7.62
N PRO A 139 3.69 5.45 7.20
CA PRO A 139 2.55 4.72 7.74
C PRO A 139 2.72 4.50 9.25
N ASP A 140 1.70 4.85 10.03
CA ASP A 140 1.65 4.60 11.46
C ASP A 140 0.29 3.99 11.82
N ASP A 141 0.27 2.66 11.89
CA ASP A 141 -0.92 1.88 12.22
C ASP A 141 -1.45 2.14 13.65
N ARG A 142 -0.71 2.85 14.50
CA ARG A 142 -1.22 3.33 15.81
C ARG A 142 -2.03 4.61 15.66
N ARG A 143 -1.62 5.49 14.75
CA ARG A 143 -2.21 6.82 14.57
C ARG A 143 -3.23 6.86 13.44
N PHE A 144 -3.22 5.90 12.53
CA PHE A 144 -4.16 5.83 11.42
C PHE A 144 -4.80 4.44 11.30
N GLY A 145 -6.13 4.39 11.36
CA GLY A 145 -6.92 3.16 11.24
C GLY A 145 -7.92 3.21 10.08
N LEU A 146 -8.15 2.07 9.45
CA LEU A 146 -9.19 1.93 8.41
C LEU A 146 -10.32 1.11 8.97
N ILE A 147 -11.52 1.67 8.85
CA ILE A 147 -12.70 1.16 9.53
C ILE A 147 -13.81 1.01 8.49
N TRP A 148 -14.26 -0.21 8.27
CA TRP A 148 -15.36 -0.52 7.38
C TRP A 148 -16.66 -0.69 8.17
N MET A 149 -17.70 0.03 7.73
CA MET A 149 -19.01 0.06 8.38
C MET A 149 -20.12 -0.10 7.33
N SER A 150 -21.34 -0.43 7.76
CA SER A 150 -22.48 -0.46 6.83
C SER A 150 -22.72 0.90 6.19
N GLU A 151 -23.01 0.90 4.89
CA GLU A 151 -23.26 2.12 4.13
C GLU A 151 -24.38 2.97 4.74
N LYS A 152 -25.48 2.34 5.18
CA LYS A 152 -26.59 3.04 5.83
C LYS A 152 -26.18 3.74 7.13
N ALA A 153 -25.28 3.14 7.92
CA ALA A 153 -24.79 3.76 9.15
C ALA A 153 -23.97 5.02 8.86
N LEU A 154 -23.11 4.98 7.84
CA LEU A 154 -22.31 6.13 7.45
C LEU A 154 -23.14 7.20 6.72
N ALA A 155 -24.08 6.78 5.86
CA ALA A 155 -25.00 7.69 5.18
C ALA A 155 -25.79 8.52 6.20
N SER A 156 -26.39 7.86 7.19
CA SER A 156 -27.11 8.54 8.27
C SER A 156 -26.20 9.37 9.18
N ALA A 157 -24.96 8.95 9.41
CA ALA A 157 -24.04 9.70 10.28
C ALA A 157 -23.54 10.99 9.64
N PHE A 158 -23.33 11.01 8.32
CA PHE A 158 -22.73 12.13 7.57
C PHE A 158 -23.72 12.88 6.67
N ASP A 159 -25.03 12.64 6.82
CA ASP A 159 -26.09 13.23 5.99
C ASP A 159 -25.88 12.95 4.48
N LEU A 160 -25.44 11.73 4.15
CA LEU A 160 -25.08 11.27 2.80
C LEU A 160 -26.06 10.22 2.26
N ASP A 161 -27.32 10.23 2.71
CA ASP A 161 -28.37 9.41 2.10
C ASP A 161 -28.46 9.67 0.58
N ASP A 162 -28.51 8.56 -0.18
CA ASP A 162 -28.45 8.53 -1.65
C ASP A 162 -27.29 9.31 -2.28
N ALA A 163 -26.20 9.48 -1.54
CA ALA A 163 -24.99 10.16 -1.98
C ALA A 163 -23.71 9.37 -1.67
N PHE A 164 -22.63 9.74 -2.34
CA PHE A 164 -21.30 9.20 -2.11
C PHE A 164 -20.28 10.32 -1.91
N SER A 165 -19.15 10.00 -1.28
CA SER A 165 -18.00 10.90 -1.11
C SER A 165 -16.71 10.38 -1.73
N SER A 166 -16.72 9.13 -2.23
CA SER A 166 -15.61 8.51 -2.94
C SER A 166 -16.13 7.64 -4.08
N VAL A 167 -15.42 7.66 -5.20
CA VAL A 167 -15.69 6.84 -6.38
C VAL A 167 -14.40 6.19 -6.86
N SER A 168 -14.53 4.96 -7.34
CA SER A 168 -13.43 4.19 -7.88
C SER A 168 -13.86 3.51 -9.17
N LEU A 169 -12.99 3.56 -10.18
CA LEU A 169 -13.28 3.10 -11.52
C LEU A 169 -12.32 1.99 -11.93
N LYS A 170 -12.84 0.99 -12.63
CA LYS A 170 -12.03 0.07 -13.42
C LYS A 170 -12.04 0.53 -14.87
N LEU A 171 -10.89 0.49 -15.54
CA LEU A 171 -10.77 0.85 -16.94
C LEU A 171 -10.82 -0.38 -17.85
N LEU A 172 -11.35 -0.19 -19.06
CA LEU A 172 -11.25 -1.15 -20.15
C LEU A 172 -9.79 -1.24 -20.63
N ARG A 173 -9.44 -2.38 -21.23
CA ARG A 173 -8.10 -2.56 -21.81
C ARG A 173 -7.87 -1.54 -22.92
N GLY A 174 -6.76 -0.80 -22.84
CA GLY A 174 -6.38 0.22 -23.83
C GLY A 174 -7.10 1.57 -23.67
N ALA A 175 -7.93 1.75 -22.63
CA ALA A 175 -8.53 3.04 -22.33
C ALA A 175 -7.48 4.07 -21.91
N SER A 176 -7.70 5.34 -22.29
CA SER A 176 -6.87 6.46 -21.86
C SER A 176 -7.24 6.89 -20.44
N GLU A 177 -6.38 6.58 -19.46
CA GLU A 177 -6.56 6.97 -18.05
C GLU A 177 -6.76 8.49 -17.91
N SER A 178 -5.94 9.29 -18.60
CA SER A 178 -5.99 10.75 -18.53
C SER A 178 -7.30 11.32 -19.09
N GLU A 179 -7.86 10.70 -20.13
CA GLU A 179 -9.15 11.13 -20.69
C GLU A 179 -10.31 10.81 -19.75
N VAL A 180 -10.28 9.63 -19.12
CA VAL A 180 -11.29 9.25 -18.12
C VAL A 180 -11.22 10.17 -16.90
N ILE A 181 -10.02 10.48 -16.40
CA ILE A 181 -9.80 11.43 -15.30
C ILE A 181 -10.40 12.80 -15.64
N MET A 182 -10.08 13.36 -16.81
CA MET A 182 -10.60 14.66 -17.24
C MET A 182 -12.13 14.71 -17.28
N ARG A 183 -12.76 13.67 -17.86
CA ARG A 183 -14.22 13.57 -17.95
C ARG A 183 -14.87 13.37 -16.57
N LEU A 184 -14.23 12.58 -15.71
CA LEU A 184 -14.68 12.37 -14.34
C LEU A 184 -14.63 13.67 -13.53
N ASP A 185 -13.51 14.40 -13.59
CA ASP A 185 -13.34 15.68 -12.90
C ASP A 185 -14.41 16.69 -13.31
N ALA A 186 -14.68 16.82 -14.62
CA ALA A 186 -15.73 17.70 -15.12
C ALA A 186 -17.13 17.35 -14.60
N LEU A 187 -17.43 16.06 -14.39
CA LEU A 187 -18.70 15.62 -13.81
C LEU A 187 -18.78 15.90 -12.30
N LEU A 188 -17.65 15.80 -11.60
CA LEU A 188 -17.58 15.93 -10.14
C LEU A 188 -17.34 17.36 -9.65
N GLU A 189 -16.93 18.29 -10.54
CA GLU A 189 -16.58 19.68 -10.22
C GLU A 189 -17.66 20.37 -9.37
N ARG A 190 -18.92 20.27 -9.77
CA ARG A 190 -20.07 20.88 -9.08
C ARG A 190 -20.41 20.26 -7.71
N TYR A 191 -19.75 19.17 -7.33
CA TYR A 191 -19.99 18.41 -6.11
C TYR A 191 -18.83 18.53 -5.11
N GLY A 192 -17.91 19.47 -5.34
CA GLY A 192 -16.69 19.63 -4.54
C GLY A 192 -15.70 18.50 -4.82
N GLY A 193 -15.62 18.05 -6.07
CA GLY A 193 -14.65 17.05 -6.48
C GLY A 193 -13.22 17.53 -6.33
N ARG A 194 -12.40 16.73 -5.66
CA ARG A 194 -10.94 16.84 -5.75
C ARG A 194 -10.47 16.15 -7.03
N ALA A 195 -9.35 16.59 -7.58
CA ALA A 195 -8.76 16.03 -8.79
C ALA A 195 -8.65 14.49 -8.68
N ALA A 196 -9.22 13.81 -9.67
CA ALA A 196 -9.11 12.37 -9.79
C ALA A 196 -7.68 11.97 -10.12
N TYR A 197 -7.28 10.80 -9.64
CA TYR A 197 -5.92 10.31 -9.78
C TYR A 197 -5.90 8.83 -10.16
N GLY A 198 -4.86 8.43 -10.88
CA GLY A 198 -4.65 7.06 -11.31
C GLY A 198 -4.07 6.18 -10.20
N ARG A 199 -4.12 4.87 -10.39
CA ARG A 199 -3.59 3.88 -9.44
C ARG A 199 -2.14 4.15 -9.05
N LYS A 200 -1.31 4.59 -10.00
CA LYS A 200 0.12 4.90 -9.78
C LYS A 200 0.34 6.00 -8.73
N ASP A 201 -0.63 6.89 -8.58
CA ASP A 201 -0.61 8.03 -7.67
C ASP A 201 -1.42 7.77 -6.39
N GLN A 202 -2.05 6.59 -6.28
CA GLN A 202 -2.70 6.15 -5.06
C GLN A 202 -1.62 5.88 -4.00
N THR A 203 -1.76 6.51 -2.84
CA THR A 203 -0.73 6.62 -1.81
C THR A 203 -0.13 5.25 -1.47
N SER A 204 -0.95 4.25 -1.16
CA SER A 204 -0.45 2.91 -0.83
C SER A 204 0.31 2.23 -1.98
N HIS A 205 -0.10 2.42 -3.23
CA HIS A 205 0.60 1.87 -4.39
C HIS A 205 1.90 2.63 -4.71
N ALA A 206 1.90 3.96 -4.55
CA ALA A 206 3.08 4.78 -4.75
C ALA A 206 4.20 4.40 -3.76
N TRP A 207 3.85 4.20 -2.48
CA TRP A 207 4.79 3.75 -1.44
C TRP A 207 5.35 2.34 -1.69
N LEU A 208 4.50 1.38 -2.09
CA LEU A 208 4.95 0.02 -2.41
C LEU A 208 5.93 0.00 -3.59
N ASN A 209 5.66 0.78 -4.64
CA ASN A 209 6.57 0.88 -5.78
C ASN A 209 7.91 1.51 -5.38
N HIS A 210 7.89 2.56 -4.56
CA HIS A 210 9.12 3.21 -4.10
C HIS A 210 10.01 2.26 -3.28
N GLU A 211 9.43 1.43 -2.40
CA GLU A 211 10.20 0.45 -1.62
C GLU A 211 10.78 -0.66 -2.51
N LEU A 212 9.99 -1.18 -3.46
CA LEU A 212 10.47 -2.19 -4.41
C LEU A 212 11.56 -1.64 -5.34
N ASP A 213 11.44 -0.39 -5.77
CA ASP A 213 12.46 0.30 -6.56
C ASP A 213 13.74 0.54 -5.74
N MET A 214 13.60 0.88 -4.46
CA MET A 214 14.74 1.04 -3.55
C MET A 214 15.45 -0.31 -3.33
N LEU A 215 14.71 -1.39 -3.07
CA LEU A 215 15.26 -2.74 -2.94
C LEU A 215 15.94 -3.22 -4.23
N ASN A 216 15.35 -2.95 -5.40
CA ASN A 216 15.94 -3.29 -6.69
C ASN A 216 17.22 -2.48 -6.97
N ASN A 217 17.24 -1.19 -6.61
CA ASN A 217 18.45 -0.37 -6.71
C ASN A 217 19.55 -0.86 -5.76
N MET A 218 19.23 -1.19 -4.52
CA MET A 218 20.18 -1.77 -3.56
C MET A 218 20.73 -3.12 -4.07
N SER A 219 19.86 -3.98 -4.60
CA SER A 219 20.25 -5.27 -5.19
C SER A 219 21.16 -5.12 -6.41
N ARG A 220 21.10 -4.00 -7.15
CA ARG A 220 21.97 -3.75 -8.31
C ARG A 220 23.28 -3.06 -7.94
N THR A 221 23.29 -2.27 -6.86
CA THR A 221 24.44 -1.44 -6.49
C THR A 221 25.36 -2.10 -5.47
N LEU A 222 24.81 -2.84 -4.49
CA LEU A 222 25.62 -3.47 -3.44
C LEU A 222 26.52 -4.62 -3.94
N PRO A 223 26.05 -5.57 -4.78
CA PRO A 223 26.88 -6.71 -5.17
C PRO A 223 28.16 -6.32 -5.94
N PRO A 224 28.15 -5.37 -6.90
CA PRO A 224 29.37 -4.92 -7.56
C PRO A 224 30.38 -4.27 -6.61
N ILE A 225 29.92 -3.50 -5.62
CA ILE A 225 30.81 -2.86 -4.62
C ILE A 225 31.50 -3.94 -3.78
N PHE A 226 30.75 -4.93 -3.31
CA PHE A 226 31.32 -6.06 -2.58
C PHE A 226 32.34 -6.82 -3.42
N LEU A 227 32.03 -7.09 -4.69
CA LEU A 227 32.95 -7.76 -5.60
C LEU A 227 34.23 -6.95 -5.81
N LEU A 228 34.13 -5.62 -5.95
CA LEU A 228 35.29 -4.73 -6.03
C LEU A 228 36.15 -4.75 -4.76
N VAL A 229 35.52 -4.67 -3.58
CA VAL A 229 36.23 -4.72 -2.29
C VAL A 229 36.90 -6.08 -2.10
N SER A 230 36.20 -7.18 -2.40
CA SER A 230 36.75 -8.53 -2.35
C SER A 230 37.92 -8.70 -3.32
N ALA A 231 37.79 -8.24 -4.57
CA ALA A 231 38.87 -8.30 -5.56
C ALA A 231 40.08 -7.47 -5.12
N PHE A 232 39.85 -6.30 -4.51
CA PHE A 232 40.93 -5.46 -3.98
C PHE A 232 41.65 -6.11 -2.80
N LEU A 233 40.90 -6.70 -1.85
CA LEU A 233 41.48 -7.43 -0.72
C LEU A 233 42.29 -8.63 -1.18
N VAL A 234 41.77 -9.40 -2.14
CA VAL A 234 42.48 -10.53 -2.76
C VAL A 234 43.77 -10.06 -3.45
N ASN A 235 43.73 -8.95 -4.19
CA ASN A 235 44.91 -8.39 -4.83
C ASN A 235 45.97 -7.97 -3.79
N LEU A 236 45.56 -7.36 -2.68
CA LEU A 236 46.44 -6.97 -1.58
C LEU A 236 47.08 -8.18 -0.88
N THR A 237 46.30 -9.23 -0.60
CA THR A 237 46.81 -10.45 0.05
C THR A 237 47.77 -11.20 -0.86
N LEU A 238 47.45 -11.34 -2.15
CA LEU A 238 48.34 -11.93 -3.14
C LEU A 238 49.64 -11.13 -3.31
N SER A 239 49.54 -9.81 -3.43
CA SER A 239 50.72 -8.95 -3.56
C SER A 239 51.66 -9.09 -2.36
N ARG A 240 51.09 -9.19 -1.16
CA ARG A 240 51.85 -9.45 0.07
C ARG A 240 52.50 -10.83 0.05
N LEU A 241 51.78 -11.86 -0.37
CA LEU A 241 52.27 -13.24 -0.43
C LEU A 241 53.43 -13.36 -1.43
N VAL A 242 53.30 -12.79 -2.63
CA VAL A 242 54.36 -12.74 -3.65
C VAL A 242 55.59 -11.97 -3.14
N ALA A 243 55.41 -10.88 -2.39
CA ALA A 243 56.52 -10.12 -1.83
C ALA A 243 57.30 -10.92 -0.78
N LEU A 244 56.60 -11.67 0.07
CA LEU A 244 57.21 -12.55 1.08
C LEU A 244 57.93 -13.74 0.45
N GLU A 245 57.37 -14.30 -0.62
CA GLU A 245 57.91 -15.50 -1.26
C GLU A 245 58.89 -15.22 -2.42
N ARG A 246 59.35 -13.96 -2.54
CA ARG A 246 60.21 -13.52 -3.64
C ARG A 246 61.50 -14.34 -3.78
N GLU A 247 62.09 -14.78 -2.67
CA GLU A 247 63.29 -15.61 -2.67
C GLU A 247 63.01 -17.03 -3.21
N GLN A 248 61.90 -17.64 -2.81
CA GLN A 248 61.45 -18.94 -3.32
C GLN A 248 61.09 -18.87 -4.81
N ILE A 249 60.45 -17.78 -5.25
CA ILE A 249 60.21 -17.50 -6.67
C ILE A 249 61.54 -17.42 -7.44
N GLY A 250 62.56 -16.77 -6.87
CA GLY A 250 63.90 -16.70 -7.45
C GLY A 250 64.56 -18.08 -7.63
N LEU A 251 64.44 -18.94 -6.61
CA LEU A 251 64.94 -20.33 -6.67
C LEU A 251 64.22 -21.15 -7.75
N MET A 252 62.89 -21.07 -7.84
CA MET A 252 62.12 -21.75 -8.89
C MET A 252 62.55 -21.30 -10.29
N LYS A 253 62.78 -19.99 -10.49
CA LYS A 253 63.28 -19.47 -11.77
C LYS A 253 64.69 -19.97 -12.08
N ALA A 254 65.57 -20.07 -11.08
CA ALA A 254 66.92 -20.62 -11.25
C ALA A 254 66.91 -22.11 -11.61
N LEU A 255 65.90 -22.86 -11.15
CA LEU A 255 65.67 -24.26 -11.50
C LEU A 255 64.98 -24.47 -12.87
N GLY A 256 64.69 -23.39 -13.60
CA GLY A 256 64.15 -23.44 -14.97
C GLY A 256 62.62 -23.37 -15.08
N TYR A 257 61.88 -23.05 -14.01
CA TYR A 257 60.43 -22.86 -14.11
C TYR A 257 60.07 -21.58 -14.89
N SER A 258 59.06 -21.69 -15.76
CA SER A 258 58.57 -20.56 -16.56
C SER A 258 57.77 -19.55 -15.73
N ASN A 259 57.83 -18.26 -16.09
CA ASN A 259 57.05 -17.20 -15.42
C ASN A 259 55.53 -17.51 -15.43
N ALA A 260 55.02 -18.11 -16.51
CA ALA A 260 53.61 -18.47 -16.61
C ALA A 260 53.21 -19.53 -15.59
N SER A 261 54.04 -20.56 -15.40
CA SER A 261 53.81 -21.62 -14.39
C SER A 261 53.74 -21.05 -12.97
N ILE A 262 54.58 -20.07 -12.65
CA ILE A 262 54.62 -19.39 -11.35
C ILE A 262 53.36 -18.53 -11.16
N VAL A 263 52.96 -17.75 -12.18
CA VAL A 263 51.73 -16.94 -12.13
C VAL A 263 50.49 -17.82 -11.96
N THR A 264 50.39 -18.94 -12.69
CA THR A 264 49.28 -19.89 -12.53
C THR A 264 49.27 -20.54 -11.15
N HIS A 265 50.43 -20.80 -10.53
CA HIS A 265 50.50 -21.33 -9.17
C HIS A 265 49.86 -20.38 -8.15
N TYR A 266 50.16 -19.08 -8.22
CA TYR A 266 49.56 -18.09 -7.33
C TYR A 266 48.08 -17.80 -7.63
N LEU A 267 47.66 -17.84 -8.90
CA LEU A 267 46.24 -17.70 -9.26
C LEU A 267 45.37 -18.86 -8.74
N LYS A 268 45.93 -20.07 -8.57
CA LYS A 268 45.23 -21.23 -8.01
C LYS A 268 44.86 -21.10 -6.52
N PHE A 269 45.46 -20.16 -5.80
CA PHE A 269 45.08 -19.90 -4.39
C PHE A 269 43.80 -19.06 -4.25
N VAL A 270 43.27 -18.53 -5.37
CA VAL A 270 42.22 -17.49 -5.38
C VAL A 270 40.95 -17.95 -6.09
N ILE A 271 41.08 -18.92 -7.01
CA ILE A 271 39.99 -19.61 -7.71
C ILE A 271 39.54 -20.80 -6.87
#